data_AF-I1WY03-F1
#
_entry.id   AF-I1WY03-F1
#
_cell.length_a   1.000
_cell.length_b   1.000
_cell.length_c   1.000
_cell.angle_alpha   90.00
_cell.angle_beta   90.00
_cell.angle_gamma   90.00
#
_symmetry.space_group_name_H-M   'P 1'
#
loop_
_entity.id
_entity.type
_entity.pdbx_description
1 polymer ?
#
loop_
_entity_poly.entity_id
_entity_poly.type
_entity_poly.pdbx_seq_one_letter_code
_entity_poly.pdbx_strand_id
1 'polypeptide(L)'
;MSKLPRFHNKHIEKRKYSNSLLAKSISSKVRFSNKTFFNVNLRGSRLRSCSFKNIKIVLSDFSGVILNKNRFTNVHFKKCVFYAAIFRDCRFKNCTFEKCIFINTNTESLNHSILDCSKKYNFYEMKIPDDLKDQLTEYRNIPILQKNRLLHLKGGRINTATLFILLSKISKYKLLNGLKKIYIEEQSKVKILSTFKLLEEIKNLVDTNTAFKQNNGALPHPIERLDS
;
A
#
# COMPACT_ATOMS: atom_id res chain seq x y z
N MET A 1 -13.16 24.43 -1.11
CA MET A 1 -11.98 23.54 -1.25
C MET A 1 -11.53 23.06 0.12
N SER A 2 -11.48 21.76 0.38
CA SER A 2 -10.89 21.24 1.62
C SER A 2 -9.38 21.53 1.64
N LYS A 3 -8.87 22.08 2.75
CA LYS A 3 -7.43 22.33 2.92
C LYS A 3 -6.68 20.99 2.89
N LEU A 4 -5.66 20.87 2.05
CA LEU A 4 -4.78 19.70 2.04
C LEU A 4 -4.15 19.50 3.42
N PRO A 5 -3.99 18.25 3.88
CA PRO A 5 -3.35 17.99 5.16
C PRO A 5 -1.93 18.58 5.16
N ARG A 6 -1.61 19.38 6.19
CA ARG A 6 -0.26 19.90 6.44
C ARG A 6 0.27 19.33 7.74
N PHE A 7 1.57 19.07 7.81
CA PHE A 7 2.27 18.81 9.06
C PHE A 7 2.81 20.14 9.60
N HIS A 8 2.60 20.38 10.90
CA HIS A 8 3.08 21.57 11.59
C HIS A 8 3.70 21.19 12.93
N ASN A 9 4.86 21.76 13.27
CA ASN A 9 5.65 21.39 14.45
C ASN A 9 4.84 21.44 15.76
N LYS A 10 3.94 22.43 15.89
CA LYS A 10 3.08 22.61 17.08
C LYS A 10 2.23 21.38 17.48
N HIS A 11 1.98 20.45 16.55
CA HIS A 11 1.11 19.29 16.81
C HIS A 11 1.79 17.93 16.55
N ILE A 12 3.10 17.90 16.34
CA ILE A 12 3.80 16.65 15.98
C ILE A 12 3.80 15.67 17.14
N GLU A 13 4.03 16.13 18.38
CA GLU A 13 4.25 15.21 19.48
C GLU A 13 3.04 14.33 19.78
N LYS A 14 1.84 14.95 19.84
CA LYS A 14 0.59 14.26 20.15
C LYS A 14 -0.02 13.50 18.98
N ARG A 15 0.45 13.72 17.74
CA ARG A 15 -0.18 13.16 16.54
C ARG A 15 0.23 11.69 16.34
N LYS A 16 -0.76 10.81 16.23
CA LYS A 16 -0.58 9.44 15.78
C LYS A 16 -0.46 9.41 14.24
N TYR A 17 0.57 8.74 13.72
CA TYR A 17 0.82 8.57 12.28
C TYR A 17 0.50 7.14 11.83
N SER A 18 -0.54 6.55 12.40
CA SER A 18 -1.00 5.21 12.06
C SER A 18 -2.34 5.27 11.35
N ASN A 19 -2.49 4.45 10.31
CA ASN A 19 -3.68 4.31 9.50
C ASN A 19 -4.24 5.70 9.09
N SER A 20 -3.43 6.45 8.34
CA SER A 20 -3.70 7.85 7.98
C SER A 20 -3.66 8.09 6.47
N LEU A 21 -4.69 8.77 5.96
CA LEU A 21 -4.72 9.27 4.59
C LEU A 21 -4.12 10.67 4.53
N LEU A 22 -2.90 10.78 4.02
CA LEU A 22 -2.12 12.02 3.95
C LEU A 22 -1.72 12.34 2.51
N ALA A 23 -2.43 11.78 1.54
CA ALA A 23 -2.16 11.97 0.12
C ALA A 23 -2.20 13.45 -0.24
N LYS A 24 -1.26 13.87 -1.10
CA LYS A 24 -1.09 15.26 -1.56
C LYS A 24 -0.82 16.28 -0.45
N SER A 25 -0.43 15.83 0.74
CA SER A 25 -0.03 16.74 1.82
C SER A 25 1.17 17.58 1.39
N ILE A 26 1.22 18.83 1.88
CA ILE A 26 2.36 19.72 1.65
C ILE A 26 2.92 20.10 3.01
N SER A 27 4.23 19.97 3.19
CA SER A 27 4.87 20.29 4.46
C SER A 27 6.30 20.76 4.27
N SER A 28 6.72 21.72 5.10
CA SER A 28 8.06 22.27 5.05
C SER A 28 8.64 22.47 6.45
N LYS A 29 9.95 22.23 6.61
CA LYS A 29 10.70 22.47 7.86
C LYS A 29 10.11 21.74 9.08
N VAL A 30 9.56 20.56 8.86
CA VAL A 30 8.90 19.73 9.87
C VAL A 30 9.89 18.74 10.46
N ARG A 31 9.94 18.61 11.80
CA ARG A 31 10.85 17.67 12.47
C ARG A 31 10.07 16.53 13.12
N PHE A 32 10.32 15.31 12.65
CA PHE A 32 9.78 14.09 13.24
C PHE A 32 10.90 13.33 13.95
N SER A 33 10.68 12.96 15.21
CA SER A 33 11.64 12.21 16.03
C SER A 33 10.95 11.12 16.85
N ASN A 34 11.54 9.92 16.91
CA ASN A 34 11.09 8.81 17.75
C ASN A 34 9.61 8.42 17.51
N LYS A 35 9.21 8.27 16.25
CA LYS A 35 7.82 7.95 15.86
C LYS A 35 7.72 6.74 14.95
N THR A 36 6.52 6.15 14.90
CA THR A 36 6.15 5.13 13.92
C THR A 36 5.07 5.66 12.99
N PHE A 37 5.31 5.52 11.68
CA PHE A 37 4.34 5.74 10.61
C PHE A 37 3.88 4.36 10.15
N PHE A 38 2.63 3.99 10.43
CA PHE A 38 2.11 2.67 10.08
C PHE A 38 0.91 2.82 9.14
N ASN A 39 0.93 2.14 7.99
CA ASN A 39 -0.17 2.16 7.04
C ASN A 39 -0.60 3.59 6.63
N VAL A 40 0.37 4.38 6.18
CA VAL A 40 0.16 5.79 5.80
C VAL A 40 0.17 5.95 4.28
N ASN A 41 -0.83 6.65 3.76
CA ASN A 41 -0.89 7.02 2.35
C ASN A 41 -0.30 8.43 2.17
N LEU A 42 0.90 8.54 1.59
CA LEU A 42 1.58 9.79 1.25
C LEU A 42 1.62 10.04 -0.25
N ARG A 43 0.70 9.41 -1.01
CA ARG A 43 0.72 9.52 -2.47
C ARG A 43 0.61 10.96 -2.94
N GLY A 44 1.52 11.37 -3.83
CA GLY A 44 1.57 12.73 -4.37
C GLY A 44 1.93 13.83 -3.37
N SER A 45 2.35 13.48 -2.15
CA SER A 45 2.72 14.46 -1.13
C SER A 45 4.03 15.17 -1.48
N ARG A 46 4.20 16.38 -0.95
CA ARG A 46 5.38 17.22 -1.15
C ARG A 46 5.97 17.62 0.21
N LEU A 47 7.17 17.14 0.50
CA LEU A 47 7.87 17.45 1.74
C LEU A 47 9.17 18.17 1.42
N ARG A 48 9.39 19.33 2.03
CA ARG A 48 10.58 20.16 1.82
C ARG A 48 11.33 20.43 3.12
N SER A 49 12.61 20.12 3.15
CA SER A 49 13.48 20.45 4.29
C SER A 49 12.96 19.89 5.63
N CYS A 50 12.28 18.75 5.61
CA CYS A 50 11.86 18.04 6.82
C CYS A 50 12.97 17.10 7.31
N SER A 51 12.96 16.78 8.60
CA SER A 51 13.89 15.81 9.21
C SER A 51 13.13 14.66 9.86
N PHE A 52 13.62 13.45 9.64
CA PHE A 52 13.12 12.19 10.19
C PHE A 52 14.24 11.51 10.97
N LYS A 53 14.13 11.45 12.30
CA LYS A 53 15.16 10.87 13.19
C LYS A 53 14.59 9.74 14.03
N ASN A 54 15.22 8.56 14.00
CA ASN A 54 14.81 7.39 14.79
C ASN A 54 13.34 7.00 14.50
N ILE A 55 13.02 6.73 13.24
CA ILE A 55 11.63 6.49 12.80
C ILE A 55 11.48 5.11 12.18
N LYS A 56 10.33 4.48 12.42
CA LYS A 56 9.87 3.30 11.68
C LYS A 56 8.75 3.70 10.74
N ILE A 57 8.85 3.33 9.47
CA ILE A 57 7.82 3.56 8.45
C ILE A 57 7.42 2.21 7.86
N VAL A 58 6.18 1.80 8.11
CA VAL A 58 5.71 0.43 7.85
C VAL A 58 4.44 0.49 7.02
N LEU A 59 4.32 -0.38 6.01
CA LEU A 59 3.13 -0.51 5.16
C LEU A 59 2.68 0.82 4.54
N SER A 60 3.60 1.72 4.20
CA SER A 60 3.25 3.07 3.76
C SER A 60 3.52 3.28 2.27
N ASP A 61 2.77 4.21 1.68
CA ASP A 61 2.79 4.44 0.24
C ASP A 61 3.29 5.83 -0.10
N PHE A 62 4.41 5.89 -0.84
CA PHE A 62 5.09 7.11 -1.26
C PHE A 62 4.96 7.33 -2.78
N SER A 63 3.99 6.70 -3.45
CA SER A 63 3.86 6.84 -4.91
C SER A 63 3.65 8.31 -5.32
N GLY A 64 4.49 8.82 -6.23
CA GLY A 64 4.48 10.20 -6.70
C GLY A 64 4.90 11.23 -5.64
N VAL A 65 5.51 10.81 -4.52
CA VAL A 65 5.99 11.75 -3.52
C VAL A 65 7.13 12.60 -4.09
N ILE A 66 7.18 13.86 -3.70
CA ILE A 66 8.31 14.75 -3.97
C ILE A 66 8.97 15.11 -2.64
N LEU A 67 10.18 14.61 -2.44
CA LEU A 67 11.02 14.89 -1.28
C LEU A 67 12.15 15.82 -1.74
N ASN A 68 12.20 17.04 -1.19
CA ASN A 68 13.22 18.04 -1.52
C ASN A 68 14.00 18.45 -0.25
N LYS A 69 15.33 18.27 -0.23
CA LYS A 69 16.21 18.65 0.89
C LYS A 69 15.86 17.98 2.23
N ASN A 70 15.26 16.79 2.20
CA ASN A 70 14.88 16.08 3.43
C ASN A 70 16.05 15.28 4.02
N ARG A 71 16.07 15.12 5.33
CA ARG A 71 17.08 14.34 6.05
C ARG A 71 16.43 13.16 6.76
N PHE A 72 16.93 11.96 6.52
CA PHE A 72 16.54 10.72 7.19
C PHE A 72 17.75 10.21 7.97
N THR A 73 17.58 9.97 9.26
CA THR A 73 18.64 9.47 10.15
C THR A 73 18.07 8.38 11.04
N ASN A 74 18.64 7.17 11.00
CA ASN A 74 18.13 6.00 11.73
C ASN A 74 16.65 5.72 11.37
N VAL A 75 16.35 5.60 10.07
CA VAL A 75 14.98 5.36 9.59
C VAL A 75 14.86 3.98 8.97
N HIS A 76 13.92 3.20 9.47
CA HIS A 76 13.61 1.87 8.96
C HIS A 76 12.32 1.91 8.14
N PHE A 77 12.43 1.72 6.83
CA PHE A 77 11.30 1.55 5.93
C PHE A 77 11.02 0.06 5.74
N LYS A 78 9.79 -0.38 5.99
CA LYS A 78 9.36 -1.77 5.84
C LYS A 78 8.10 -1.87 5.01
N LYS A 79 8.11 -2.72 3.97
CA LYS A 79 6.96 -2.92 3.07
C LYS A 79 6.39 -1.59 2.58
N CYS A 80 7.25 -0.69 2.09
CA CYS A 80 6.84 0.60 1.53
C CYS A 80 6.92 0.59 0.00
N VAL A 81 6.09 1.42 -0.64
CA VAL A 81 6.06 1.57 -2.10
C VAL A 81 6.56 2.95 -2.50
N PHE A 82 7.50 2.99 -3.43
CA PHE A 82 8.03 4.19 -4.07
C PHE A 82 7.85 4.08 -5.58
N TYR A 83 6.66 4.41 -6.09
CA TYR A 83 6.39 4.47 -7.53
C TYR A 83 6.49 5.91 -8.02
N ALA A 84 7.35 6.19 -9.01
CA ALA A 84 7.61 7.53 -9.52
C ALA A 84 7.89 8.56 -8.40
N ALA A 85 8.59 8.12 -7.34
CA ALA A 85 8.99 8.98 -6.25
C ALA A 85 10.22 9.81 -6.65
N ILE A 86 10.29 11.03 -6.15
CA ILE A 86 11.38 11.97 -6.49
C ILE A 86 12.12 12.34 -5.21
N PHE A 87 13.41 12.02 -5.16
CA PHE A 87 14.33 12.39 -4.08
C PHE A 87 15.33 13.44 -4.59
N ARG A 88 15.08 14.72 -4.27
CA ARG A 88 15.99 15.84 -4.60
C ARG A 88 16.74 16.26 -3.34
N ASP A 89 18.06 16.29 -3.39
CA ASP A 89 18.94 16.69 -2.29
C ASP A 89 18.62 15.99 -0.95
N CYS A 90 18.14 14.75 -1.00
CA CYS A 90 17.78 14.00 0.20
C CYS A 90 19.00 13.26 0.76
N ARG A 91 19.11 13.18 2.08
CA ARG A 91 20.19 12.46 2.76
C ARG A 91 19.62 11.32 3.59
N PHE A 92 20.19 10.14 3.45
CA PHE A 92 19.80 8.92 4.18
C PHE A 92 21.00 8.40 4.97
N LYS A 93 21.03 8.66 6.29
CA LYS A 93 22.07 8.15 7.20
C LYS A 93 21.49 7.01 8.02
N ASN A 94 22.16 5.86 8.05
CA ASN A 94 21.74 4.67 8.81
C ASN A 94 20.27 4.30 8.53
N CYS A 95 19.88 4.29 7.27
CA CYS A 95 18.52 3.94 6.86
C CYS A 95 18.51 2.56 6.22
N THR A 96 17.38 1.87 6.31
CA THR A 96 17.20 0.51 5.74
C THR A 96 15.86 0.42 5.02
N PHE A 97 15.80 -0.31 3.92
CA PHE A 97 14.58 -0.55 3.15
C PHE A 97 14.25 -2.05 3.09
N GLU A 98 13.52 -2.56 4.08
CA GLU A 98 13.13 -3.96 4.17
C GLU A 98 11.84 -4.23 3.37
N LYS A 99 11.90 -5.13 2.39
CA LYS A 99 10.75 -5.55 1.56
C LYS A 99 10.04 -4.38 0.87
N CYS A 100 10.76 -3.29 0.62
CA CYS A 100 10.25 -2.14 -0.11
C CYS A 100 10.27 -2.41 -1.62
N ILE A 101 9.42 -1.71 -2.35
CA ILE A 101 9.38 -1.77 -3.81
C ILE A 101 9.59 -0.37 -4.37
N PHE A 102 10.57 -0.23 -5.25
CA PHE A 102 10.84 0.96 -6.04
C PHE A 102 10.44 0.69 -7.47
N ILE A 103 9.63 1.58 -8.05
CA ILE A 103 9.20 1.49 -9.44
C ILE A 103 9.43 2.85 -10.08
N ASN A 104 10.19 2.89 -11.18
CA ASN A 104 10.47 4.14 -11.90
C ASN A 104 10.92 5.28 -10.97
N THR A 105 11.79 4.96 -10.00
CA THR A 105 12.29 5.88 -8.98
C THR A 105 13.80 5.85 -9.03
N ASN A 106 14.44 7.02 -9.25
CA ASN A 106 15.90 7.09 -9.21
C ASN A 106 16.37 6.77 -7.78
N THR A 107 17.20 5.73 -7.68
CA THR A 107 17.80 5.25 -6.43
C THR A 107 19.32 5.24 -6.48
N GLU A 108 19.95 5.85 -7.49
CA GLU A 108 21.41 5.86 -7.69
C GLU A 108 22.12 6.61 -6.56
N SER A 109 21.47 7.64 -6.02
CA SER A 109 21.96 8.40 -4.85
C SER A 109 21.83 7.65 -3.51
N LEU A 110 21.23 6.45 -3.51
CA LEU A 110 21.12 5.60 -2.33
C LEU A 110 22.23 4.55 -2.36
N ASN A 111 22.88 4.34 -1.22
CA ASN A 111 23.88 3.28 -1.08
C ASN A 111 23.25 1.91 -1.37
N HIS A 112 23.84 1.11 -2.26
CA HIS A 112 23.28 -0.18 -2.68
C HIS A 112 22.94 -1.11 -1.52
N SER A 113 23.79 -1.21 -0.49
CA SER A 113 23.57 -2.07 0.69
C SER A 113 22.29 -1.76 1.46
N ILE A 114 21.81 -0.51 1.44
CA ILE A 114 20.57 -0.14 2.15
C ILE A 114 19.32 -0.68 1.43
N LEU A 115 19.48 -1.14 0.19
CA LEU A 115 18.44 -1.61 -0.71
C LEU A 115 18.47 -3.13 -0.95
N ASP A 116 19.40 -3.88 -0.38
CA ASP A 116 19.54 -5.34 -0.60
C ASP A 116 18.24 -6.11 -0.32
N CYS A 117 17.46 -5.65 0.66
CA CYS A 117 16.17 -6.24 1.02
C CYS A 117 14.99 -5.67 0.23
N SER A 118 15.20 -4.90 -0.84
CA SER A 118 14.17 -4.24 -1.64
C SER A 118 14.15 -4.74 -3.08
N LYS A 119 13.05 -4.49 -3.80
CA LYS A 119 12.93 -4.79 -5.23
C LYS A 119 12.83 -3.52 -6.04
N LYS A 120 13.47 -3.49 -7.21
CA LYS A 120 13.40 -2.39 -8.19
C LYS A 120 12.75 -2.91 -9.47
N TYR A 121 11.92 -2.06 -10.07
CA TYR A 121 11.29 -2.31 -11.35
C TYR A 121 11.22 -1.02 -12.16
N ASN A 122 11.13 -1.17 -13.47
CA ASN A 122 10.92 -0.10 -14.43
C ASN A 122 9.49 -0.16 -14.98
N PHE A 123 9.03 0.95 -15.57
CA PHE A 123 7.67 1.05 -16.09
C PHE A 123 7.35 -0.04 -17.13
N TYR A 124 8.30 -0.36 -18.01
CA TYR A 124 8.13 -1.35 -19.08
C TYR A 124 7.96 -2.79 -18.58
N GLU A 125 8.40 -3.09 -17.36
CA GLU A 125 8.25 -4.41 -16.75
C GLU A 125 6.86 -4.63 -16.15
N MET A 126 6.06 -3.55 -16.02
CA MET A 126 4.74 -3.59 -15.40
C MET A 126 3.66 -4.10 -16.36
N LYS A 127 3.64 -5.41 -16.58
CA LYS A 127 2.61 -6.07 -17.39
C LYS A 127 1.42 -6.47 -16.52
N ILE A 128 0.21 -6.13 -16.96
CA ILE A 128 -1.05 -6.59 -16.36
C ILE A 128 -1.87 -7.32 -17.44
N PRO A 129 -2.54 -8.44 -17.12
CA PRO A 129 -3.43 -9.11 -18.08
C PRO A 129 -4.52 -8.17 -18.57
N ASP A 130 -4.81 -8.18 -19.87
CA ASP A 130 -5.77 -7.23 -20.45
C ASP A 130 -7.20 -7.47 -19.97
N ASP A 131 -7.60 -8.74 -19.87
CA ASP A 131 -8.93 -9.14 -19.39
C ASP A 131 -9.17 -8.78 -17.91
N LEU A 132 -8.10 -8.54 -17.13
CA LEU A 132 -8.22 -8.09 -15.76
C LEU A 132 -8.80 -6.67 -15.68
N LYS A 133 -8.57 -5.82 -16.69
CA LYS A 133 -9.08 -4.43 -16.67
C LYS A 133 -10.60 -4.41 -16.65
N ASP A 134 -11.23 -5.25 -17.48
CA ASP A 134 -12.68 -5.35 -17.58
C ASP A 134 -13.28 -5.90 -16.28
N GLN A 135 -12.66 -6.95 -15.74
CA GLN A 135 -13.05 -7.55 -14.45
C GLN A 135 -12.94 -6.57 -13.28
N LEU A 136 -12.01 -5.62 -13.32
CA LEU A 136 -11.85 -4.64 -12.26
C LEU A 136 -12.92 -3.53 -12.27
N THR A 137 -13.67 -3.40 -13.37
CA THR A 137 -14.72 -2.38 -13.51
C THR A 137 -15.81 -2.53 -12.44
N GLU A 138 -16.16 -3.77 -12.08
CA GLU A 138 -17.12 -4.08 -11.01
C GLU A 138 -16.67 -3.50 -9.65
N TYR A 139 -15.37 -3.59 -9.36
CA TYR A 139 -14.78 -3.08 -8.11
C TYR A 139 -14.45 -1.59 -8.16
N ARG A 140 -14.77 -0.90 -9.26
CA ARG A 140 -14.49 0.53 -9.42
C ARG A 140 -15.14 1.33 -8.32
N ASN A 141 -16.35 0.97 -7.91
CA ASN A 141 -17.17 1.76 -6.99
C ASN A 141 -16.95 1.46 -5.51
N ILE A 142 -15.98 0.59 -5.15
CA ILE A 142 -15.64 0.33 -3.75
C ILE A 142 -15.09 1.61 -3.09
N PRO A 143 -15.81 2.25 -2.15
CA PRO A 143 -15.46 3.59 -1.70
C PRO A 143 -14.09 3.66 -1.03
N ILE A 144 -13.73 2.64 -0.24
CA ILE A 144 -12.42 2.61 0.43
C ILE A 144 -11.26 2.47 -0.55
N LEU A 145 -11.40 1.71 -1.63
CA LEU A 145 -10.34 1.56 -2.64
C LEU A 145 -10.21 2.81 -3.50
N GLN A 146 -11.33 3.45 -3.84
CA GLN A 146 -11.34 4.73 -4.55
C GLN A 146 -10.70 5.85 -3.75
N LYS A 147 -11.07 5.99 -2.47
CA LYS A 147 -10.57 7.05 -1.57
C LYS A 147 -9.05 7.02 -1.48
N ASN A 148 -8.46 5.82 -1.49
CA ASN A 148 -7.02 5.62 -1.40
C ASN A 148 -6.29 5.54 -2.73
N ARG A 149 -7.03 5.57 -3.85
CA ARG A 149 -6.51 5.43 -5.21
C ARG A 149 -5.75 4.13 -5.43
N LEU A 150 -6.24 3.02 -4.86
CA LEU A 150 -5.54 1.74 -4.89
C LEU A 150 -5.70 1.05 -6.24
N LEU A 151 -6.93 0.74 -6.65
CA LEU A 151 -7.19 0.08 -7.94
C LEU A 151 -7.42 1.08 -9.08
N HIS A 152 -8.11 2.18 -8.79
CA HIS A 152 -8.50 3.19 -9.76
C HIS A 152 -7.97 4.58 -9.36
N LEU A 153 -7.34 5.27 -10.31
CA LEU A 153 -6.93 6.66 -10.23
C LEU A 153 -8.11 7.60 -10.52
N LYS A 154 -7.85 8.91 -10.48
CA LYS A 154 -8.85 9.90 -10.90
C LYS A 154 -9.24 9.67 -12.37
N GLY A 155 -10.53 9.73 -12.66
CA GLY A 155 -11.08 9.50 -14.00
C GLY A 155 -11.30 8.03 -14.35
N GLY A 156 -11.19 7.11 -13.37
CA GLY A 156 -11.44 5.68 -13.60
C GLY A 156 -10.27 4.93 -14.25
N ARG A 157 -9.15 5.60 -14.54
CA ARG A 157 -7.94 4.95 -15.05
C ARG A 157 -7.42 3.92 -14.05
N ILE A 158 -6.98 2.78 -14.55
CA ILE A 158 -6.38 1.72 -13.74
C ILE A 158 -5.06 2.19 -13.10
N ASN A 159 -4.87 1.85 -11.84
CA ASN A 159 -3.60 2.03 -11.15
C ASN A 159 -2.69 0.81 -11.39
N THR A 160 -2.00 0.82 -12.53
CA THR A 160 -1.12 -0.27 -12.97
C THR A 160 -0.04 -0.60 -11.94
N ALA A 161 0.52 0.39 -11.23
CA ALA A 161 1.57 0.17 -10.23
C ALA A 161 1.06 -0.67 -9.06
N THR A 162 -0.12 -0.35 -8.53
CA THR A 162 -0.73 -1.17 -7.48
C THR A 162 -1.01 -2.57 -7.98
N LEU A 163 -1.64 -2.73 -9.15
CA LEU A 163 -1.98 -4.05 -9.69
C LEU A 163 -0.75 -4.92 -9.93
N PHE A 164 0.28 -4.35 -10.55
CA PHE A 164 1.55 -5.05 -10.78
C PHE A 164 2.16 -5.54 -9.47
N ILE A 165 2.19 -4.69 -8.42
CA ILE A 165 2.70 -5.09 -7.11
C ILE A 165 1.87 -6.24 -6.52
N LEU A 166 0.54 -6.17 -6.58
CA LEU A 166 -0.32 -7.24 -6.09
C LEU A 166 -0.07 -8.55 -6.86
N LEU A 167 -0.06 -8.50 -8.19
CA LEU A 167 0.15 -9.67 -9.05
C LEU A 167 1.56 -10.27 -8.92
N SER A 168 2.57 -9.48 -8.55
CA SER A 168 3.90 -10.00 -8.22
C SER A 168 3.96 -10.82 -6.92
N LYS A 169 2.87 -10.84 -6.14
CA LYS A 169 2.80 -11.44 -4.79
C LYS A 169 1.66 -12.44 -4.61
N ILE A 170 0.62 -12.36 -5.43
CA ILE A 170 -0.55 -13.24 -5.41
C ILE A 170 -1.04 -13.48 -6.84
N SER A 171 -1.61 -14.66 -7.10
CA SER A 171 -2.23 -14.97 -8.39
C SER A 171 -3.42 -14.03 -8.69
N LYS A 172 -3.75 -13.86 -9.96
CA LYS A 172 -4.98 -13.18 -10.42
C LYS A 172 -6.24 -13.72 -9.74
N TYR A 173 -6.36 -15.05 -9.60
CA TYR A 173 -7.49 -15.68 -8.92
C TYR A 173 -7.62 -15.22 -7.45
N LYS A 174 -6.54 -15.29 -6.66
CA LYS A 174 -6.52 -14.79 -5.28
C LYS A 174 -6.86 -13.29 -5.20
N LEU A 175 -6.37 -12.48 -6.13
CA LEU A 175 -6.68 -11.04 -6.21
C LEU A 175 -8.19 -10.83 -6.38
N LEU A 176 -8.80 -11.41 -7.41
CA LEU A 176 -10.23 -11.24 -7.72
C LEU A 176 -11.13 -11.76 -6.59
N ASN A 177 -10.81 -12.94 -6.04
CA ASN A 177 -11.56 -13.50 -4.92
C ASN A 177 -11.49 -12.59 -3.68
N GLY A 178 -10.31 -12.08 -3.34
CA GLY A 178 -10.16 -11.12 -2.24
C GLY A 178 -10.92 -9.82 -2.47
N LEU A 179 -10.92 -9.29 -3.70
CA LEU A 179 -11.69 -8.08 -4.04
C LEU A 179 -13.20 -8.32 -3.94
N LYS A 180 -13.69 -9.48 -4.40
CA LYS A 180 -15.10 -9.87 -4.24
C LYS A 180 -15.52 -9.91 -2.76
N LYS A 181 -14.67 -10.47 -1.88
CA LYS A 181 -14.93 -10.47 -0.43
C LYS A 181 -14.96 -9.05 0.15
N ILE A 182 -13.98 -8.21 -0.19
CA ILE A 182 -13.96 -6.78 0.22
C ILE A 182 -15.21 -6.04 -0.26
N TYR A 183 -15.73 -6.39 -1.44
CA TYR A 183 -16.96 -5.81 -1.98
C TYR A 183 -18.20 -6.23 -1.19
N ILE A 184 -18.32 -7.52 -0.86
CA ILE A 184 -19.48 -8.10 -0.16
C ILE A 184 -19.52 -7.73 1.33
N GLU A 185 -18.36 -7.67 2.00
CA GLU A 185 -18.25 -7.37 3.44
C GLU A 185 -18.53 -5.88 3.79
N GLU A 186 -19.47 -5.25 3.07
CA GLU A 186 -19.91 -3.85 3.16
C GLU A 186 -19.14 -2.99 4.16
N GLN A 187 -18.11 -2.29 3.66
CA GLN A 187 -17.49 -1.16 4.37
C GLN A 187 -16.91 -1.46 5.77
N SER A 188 -16.60 -2.72 6.10
CA SER A 188 -16.14 -3.19 7.43
C SER A 188 -15.22 -2.19 8.19
N LYS A 189 -15.80 -1.29 9.00
CA LYS A 189 -15.20 -0.36 10.00
C LYS A 189 -13.95 0.49 9.60
N VAL A 190 -13.48 0.36 8.36
CA VAL A 190 -12.36 0.96 7.58
C VAL A 190 -10.94 0.87 8.19
N LYS A 191 -9.95 0.41 7.39
CA LYS A 191 -8.77 1.22 6.90
C LYS A 191 -7.80 0.43 6.00
N ILE A 192 -8.17 0.18 4.75
CA ILE A 192 -7.17 -0.07 3.69
C ILE A 192 -6.57 1.29 3.34
N LEU A 193 -5.25 1.48 3.27
CA LEU A 193 -4.65 2.81 2.99
C LEU A 193 -3.35 2.76 2.17
N SER A 194 -2.75 1.60 1.97
CA SER A 194 -1.59 1.44 1.09
C SER A 194 -1.70 0.17 0.26
N THR A 195 -0.85 0.05 -0.77
CA THR A 195 -0.79 -1.14 -1.61
C THR A 195 -0.45 -2.40 -0.81
N PHE A 196 0.53 -2.34 0.10
CA PHE A 196 0.88 -3.51 0.91
C PHE A 196 -0.16 -3.85 1.96
N LYS A 197 -0.89 -2.86 2.51
CA LYS A 197 -2.02 -3.18 3.40
C LYS A 197 -3.16 -3.87 2.67
N LEU A 198 -3.47 -3.45 1.44
CA LEU A 198 -4.43 -4.15 0.58
C LEU A 198 -4.00 -5.59 0.30
N LEU A 199 -2.71 -5.81 0.03
CA LEU A 199 -2.16 -7.15 -0.18
C LEU A 199 -2.36 -8.06 1.05
N GLU A 200 -2.05 -7.55 2.24
CA GLU A 200 -2.23 -8.30 3.49
C GLU A 200 -3.70 -8.64 3.72
N GLU A 201 -4.60 -7.69 3.46
CA GLU A 201 -6.04 -7.93 3.64
C GLU A 201 -6.57 -8.99 2.69
N ILE A 202 -6.18 -8.95 1.42
CA ILE A 202 -6.55 -9.97 0.44
C ILE A 202 -6.04 -11.35 0.86
N LYS A 203 -4.78 -11.44 1.31
CA LYS A 203 -4.22 -12.72 1.79
C LYS A 203 -5.00 -13.27 2.97
N ASN A 204 -5.26 -12.44 3.97
CA ASN A 204 -6.02 -12.83 5.15
C ASN A 204 -7.44 -13.32 4.77
N LEU A 205 -8.13 -12.62 3.88
CA LEU A 205 -9.47 -12.99 3.43
C LEU A 205 -9.49 -14.29 2.61
N VAL A 206 -8.45 -14.57 1.83
CA VAL A 206 -8.41 -15.76 0.97
C VAL A 206 -7.91 -16.98 1.72
N ASP A 207 -6.93 -16.84 2.62
CA ASP A 207 -6.30 -17.96 3.30
C ASP A 207 -7.13 -18.49 4.49
N THR A 208 -8.04 -17.69 5.09
CA THR A 208 -8.95 -18.13 6.17
C THR A 208 -9.95 -19.22 5.76
N ASN A 209 -10.24 -19.39 4.46
CA ASN A 209 -11.13 -20.45 3.98
C ASN A 209 -10.42 -21.71 3.45
N THR A 210 -9.09 -21.76 3.47
CA THR A 210 -8.38 -23.04 3.24
C THR A 210 -8.52 -23.99 4.45
N ALA A 211 -8.76 -23.46 5.65
CA ALA A 211 -9.02 -24.24 6.85
C ALA A 211 -10.45 -24.81 6.91
N PHE A 212 -11.46 -24.09 6.37
CA PHE A 212 -12.85 -24.56 6.39
C PHE A 212 -13.17 -25.60 5.31
N LYS A 213 -12.38 -25.68 4.23
CA LYS A 213 -12.58 -26.68 3.16
C LYS A 213 -11.96 -28.06 3.46
N GLN A 214 -11.24 -28.23 4.57
CA GLN A 214 -10.76 -29.55 4.99
C GLN A 214 -11.68 -30.28 5.99
N ASN A 215 -12.74 -29.65 6.50
CA ASN A 215 -13.58 -30.25 7.55
C ASN A 215 -15.04 -30.59 7.16
N ASN A 216 -15.48 -30.36 5.92
CA ASN A 216 -16.84 -30.74 5.49
C ASN A 216 -16.81 -31.60 4.21
N GLY A 217 -16.06 -32.69 4.25
CA GLY A 217 -16.06 -33.75 3.26
C GLY A 217 -16.78 -35.00 3.76
N ALA A 218 -18.07 -34.90 4.04
CA ALA A 218 -18.96 -36.06 4.13
C ALA A 218 -20.36 -35.60 3.71
N LEU A 219 -20.75 -35.96 2.49
CA LEU A 219 -22.14 -35.92 2.05
C LEU A 219 -22.90 -36.99 2.86
N PRO A 220 -24.06 -36.68 3.49
CA PRO A 220 -24.93 -37.74 3.98
C PRO A 220 -25.49 -38.51 2.79
N HIS A 221 -25.36 -39.84 2.84
CA HIS A 221 -25.96 -40.76 1.89
C HIS A 221 -27.49 -40.54 1.76
N PRO A 222 -28.10 -40.85 0.60
CA PRO A 222 -29.55 -40.78 0.45
C PRO A 222 -30.21 -41.86 1.30
N ILE A 223 -31.24 -41.45 2.06
CA ILE A 223 -32.10 -42.35 2.83
C ILE A 223 -32.91 -43.19 1.83
N GLU A 224 -32.66 -44.50 1.82
CA GLU A 224 -33.52 -45.47 1.14
C GLU A 224 -34.90 -45.52 1.79
N ARG A 225 -35.92 -45.55 0.93
CA ARG A 225 -37.32 -45.81 1.28
C ARG A 225 -37.43 -47.23 1.82
N LEU A 226 -38.07 -47.39 2.98
CA LEU A 226 -38.68 -48.65 3.39
C LEU A 226 -40.18 -48.53 3.13
N ASP A 227 -40.60 -49.20 2.05
CA ASP A 227 -41.97 -49.72 1.91
C ASP A 227 -42.11 -50.99 2.78
N SER A 228 -43.36 -51.28 3.15
CA SER A 228 -43.93 -52.34 4.02
C SER A 228 -43.88 -52.13 5.53
#